data_AF-A0AAW0FY08-F1
#
_entry.id   AF-A0AAW0FY08-F1
#
_cell.length_a   1.000
_cell.length_b   1.000
_cell.length_c   1.000
_cell.angle_alpha   90.00
_cell.angle_beta   90.00
_cell.angle_gamma   90.00
#
_symmetry.space_group_name_H-M   'P 1'
#
loop_
_entity.id
_entity.type
_entity.pdbx_description
1 polymer ?
#
loop_
_entity_poly.entity_id
_entity_poly.type
_entity_poly.pdbx_seq_one_letter_code
_entity_poly.pdbx_strand_id
1 'polypeptide(L)'
;MPRITRENLAEVVDGIDWDFLQKFVEVGGKQKAELDRLSKRPPSSSSHASLEEQINSRCQTALIGFKMQEMAGGGLTARGPGAGRFPPVQGGMLDCLNQLKKIVIDDYNASQRSQRTVNYKKIPVLLKRVRSLLRIFYDCQIGQKAHPDLLLCDWPQVFDVGLELHKIALYLSLDRPRLLAVMDGAGAEFETFVLEDPFDVGQYRLIAQALQEAVAKDEEADDDDRMDAGEVESKAGGDLAAHLMGWFYGDLHTALILNEPDGNEKEKKWARKAMKRLVFWSTNHVMRDVVGDSLTDAMKPIYWYKEPLIRFCQAGGMAALIGDWVNSSCQVLCEETLKDLPDECWENQTKKSLAAITKELQYKVAHESSEIVVTPIFVNAMYNMYRHYGISPFSSAGRQEGRDDPVLFYYLQHRIKKEGLGMNTKSDWRKLLQNYVDIPKSAERRYHWENCTISIKWDCLEFYGCNNPACPEKKALMDLRKRRVRGVRVKEVEDRLDKWGSRCPACSACGETAYCSPTCQKEHWPTHKPICVKKRKDRKK
;
A
#
# COMPACT_ATOMS: atom_id res chain seq x y z
N MET A 1 0.01 -23.42 4.45
CA MET A 1 1.36 -23.76 3.96
C MET A 1 2.07 -24.56 5.04
N PRO A 2 2.86 -25.61 4.74
CA PRO A 2 3.65 -26.28 5.76
C PRO A 2 4.71 -25.32 6.33
N ARG A 3 5.00 -25.41 7.63
CA ARG A 3 6.10 -24.70 8.28
C ARG A 3 7.39 -25.01 7.51
N ILE A 4 8.03 -23.97 6.98
CA ILE A 4 9.37 -24.09 6.41
C ILE A 4 10.31 -24.45 7.57
N THR A 5 10.84 -25.67 7.57
CA THR A 5 11.86 -26.11 8.53
C THR A 5 13.25 -25.87 7.95
N ARG A 6 14.25 -25.72 8.82
CA ARG A 6 15.67 -25.53 8.45
C ARG A 6 16.17 -26.60 7.49
N GLU A 7 15.68 -27.84 7.66
CA GLU A 7 16.00 -29.00 6.81
C GLU A 7 15.47 -28.87 5.38
N ASN A 8 14.32 -28.21 5.16
CA ASN A 8 13.70 -28.10 3.83
C ASN A 8 14.26 -26.97 2.96
N LEU A 9 14.95 -25.99 3.55
CA LEU A 9 15.59 -24.89 2.80
C LEU A 9 17.09 -25.13 2.57
N ALA A 10 17.76 -25.86 3.46
CA ALA A 10 19.19 -26.17 3.34
C ALA A 10 19.51 -27.00 2.09
N GLU A 11 18.57 -27.78 1.56
CA GLU A 11 18.74 -28.54 0.31
C GLU A 11 18.60 -27.68 -0.96
N VAL A 12 18.09 -26.44 -0.87
CA VAL A 12 17.68 -25.64 -2.04
C VAL A 12 18.64 -24.49 -2.35
N VAL A 13 19.41 -24.00 -1.38
CA VAL A 13 20.29 -22.82 -1.58
C VAL A 13 21.61 -23.01 -0.81
N ASP A 14 22.64 -23.44 -1.52
CA ASP A 14 24.03 -23.39 -1.03
C ASP A 14 24.47 -21.93 -0.83
N GLY A 15 25.12 -21.61 0.28
CA GLY A 15 25.69 -20.29 0.56
C GLY A 15 24.85 -19.35 1.43
N ILE A 16 23.72 -19.81 1.98
CA ILE A 16 22.96 -19.03 2.96
C ILE A 16 23.69 -19.01 4.31
N ASP A 17 24.02 -17.81 4.79
CA ASP A 17 24.46 -17.58 6.18
C ASP A 17 23.24 -17.73 7.10
N TRP A 18 23.08 -18.94 7.64
CA TRP A 18 21.99 -19.31 8.53
C TRP A 18 22.01 -18.55 9.85
N ASP A 19 23.18 -18.14 10.34
CA ASP A 19 23.32 -17.39 11.57
C ASP A 19 22.88 -15.94 11.34
N PHE A 20 23.24 -15.35 10.19
CA PHE A 20 22.69 -14.08 9.74
C PHE A 20 21.16 -14.13 9.61
N LEU A 21 20.61 -15.15 8.92
CA LEU A 21 19.16 -15.29 8.76
C LEU A 21 18.44 -15.45 10.10
N GLN A 22 18.95 -16.29 11.00
CA GLN A 22 18.34 -16.49 12.31
C GLN A 22 18.37 -15.19 13.13
N LYS A 23 19.51 -14.49 13.13
CA LYS A 23 19.64 -13.19 13.80
C LYS A 23 18.72 -12.14 13.17
N PHE A 24 18.59 -12.13 11.84
CA PHE A 24 17.68 -11.24 11.11
C PHE A 24 16.22 -11.49 11.49
N VAL A 25 15.80 -12.75 11.56
CA VAL A 25 14.44 -13.13 12.00
C VAL A 25 14.19 -12.78 13.46
N GLU A 26 15.15 -13.04 14.35
CA GLU A 26 15.01 -12.74 15.78
C GLU A 26 14.97 -11.23 16.06
N VAL A 27 15.88 -10.46 15.44
CA VAL A 27 15.94 -9.00 15.59
C VAL A 27 14.73 -8.35 14.91
N GLY A 28 14.37 -8.78 13.71
CA GLY A 28 13.19 -8.32 12.99
C GLY A 28 11.89 -8.61 13.74
N GLY A 29 11.78 -9.80 14.36
CA GLY A 29 10.63 -10.15 15.19
C GLY A 29 10.49 -9.27 16.44
N LYS A 30 11.60 -9.00 17.14
CA LYS A 30 11.61 -8.07 18.29
C LYS A 30 11.26 -6.64 17.89
N GLN A 31 11.82 -6.16 16.79
CA GLN A 31 11.55 -4.83 16.26
C GLN A 31 10.09 -4.68 15.83
N LYS A 32 9.52 -5.69 15.16
CA LYS A 32 8.10 -5.72 14.79
C LYS A 32 7.18 -5.69 16.02
N ALA A 33 7.46 -6.49 17.04
CA ALA A 33 6.66 -6.48 18.27
C ALA A 33 6.69 -5.12 18.99
N GLU A 34 7.84 -4.44 18.98
CA GLU A 34 7.94 -3.08 19.53
C GLU A 34 7.21 -2.05 18.67
N LEU A 35 7.29 -2.17 17.35
CA LEU A 35 6.55 -1.34 16.40
C LEU A 35 5.03 -1.45 16.66
N ASP A 36 4.53 -2.68 16.80
CA ASP A 36 3.13 -2.96 17.12
C ASP A 36 2.74 -2.33 18.46
N ARG A 37 3.60 -2.43 19.49
CA ARG A 37 3.37 -1.82 20.81
C ARG A 37 3.24 -0.30 20.73
N LEU A 38 4.12 0.35 19.96
CA LEU A 38 4.17 1.80 19.80
C LEU A 38 3.02 2.35 18.96
N SER A 39 2.57 1.58 17.96
CA SER A 39 1.48 2.00 17.07
C SER A 39 0.10 1.99 17.76
N LYS A 40 -0.14 1.05 18.68
CA LYS A 40 -1.46 0.83 19.32
C LYS A 40 -1.99 1.98 20.15
N ARG A 41 -1.12 2.77 20.77
CA ARG A 41 -1.55 3.76 21.76
C ARG A 41 -1.11 5.15 21.34
N PRO A 42 -1.96 6.17 21.52
CA PRO A 42 -1.46 7.53 21.53
C PRO A 42 -0.34 7.60 22.59
N PRO A 43 0.76 8.34 22.32
CA PRO A 43 1.78 8.56 23.33
C PRO A 43 1.10 9.00 24.62
N SER A 44 1.53 8.44 25.76
CA SER A 44 0.82 8.60 27.02
C SER A 44 0.49 10.07 27.23
N SER A 45 -0.81 10.39 27.21
CA SER A 45 -1.34 11.70 27.54
C SER A 45 -1.25 11.94 29.04
N SER A 46 -0.18 11.47 29.69
CA SER A 46 0.15 11.95 31.01
C SER A 46 0.27 13.46 30.83
N SER A 47 -0.55 14.22 31.53
CA SER A 47 -0.62 15.69 31.49
C SER A 47 0.71 16.37 31.88
N HIS A 48 1.79 15.60 32.00
CA HIS A 48 3.11 15.96 32.49
C HIS A 48 4.23 15.65 31.48
N ALA A 49 3.98 14.93 30.38
CA ALA A 49 5.01 14.67 29.38
C ALA A 49 5.36 15.96 28.64
N SER A 50 6.64 16.34 28.65
CA SER A 50 7.16 17.47 27.90
C SER A 50 6.93 17.29 26.40
N LEU A 51 6.87 18.41 25.65
CA LEU A 51 6.73 18.38 24.20
C LEU A 51 7.83 17.55 23.54
N GLU A 52 9.06 17.63 24.05
CA GLU A 52 10.21 16.88 23.54
C GLU A 52 10.04 15.35 23.74
N GLU A 53 9.53 14.92 24.89
CA GLU A 53 9.23 13.49 25.13
C GLU A 53 8.15 12.96 24.18
N GLN A 54 7.11 13.76 23.92
CA GLN A 54 6.06 13.38 22.97
C GLN A 54 6.60 13.24 21.54
N ILE A 55 7.46 14.17 21.11
CA ILE A 55 8.11 14.14 19.80
C ILE A 55 9.02 12.92 19.67
N ASN A 56 9.85 12.66 20.68
CA ASN A 56 10.74 11.50 20.70
C ASN A 56 9.95 10.19 20.67
N SER A 57 8.80 10.12 21.35
CA SER A 57 7.89 8.99 21.28
C SER A 57 7.31 8.81 19.88
N ARG A 58 6.84 9.88 19.24
CA ARG A 58 6.30 9.84 17.87
C ARG A 58 7.32 9.38 16.84
N CYS A 59 8.59 9.75 16.99
CA CYS A 59 9.68 9.37 16.09
C CYS A 59 10.12 7.89 16.23
N GLN A 60 9.70 7.15 17.26
CA GLN A 60 10.19 5.79 17.49
C GLN A 60 9.84 4.82 16.35
N THR A 61 8.65 4.95 15.76
CA THR A 61 8.22 4.13 14.62
C THR A 61 9.18 4.31 13.43
N ALA A 62 9.49 5.55 13.06
CA ALA A 62 10.46 5.86 12.00
C ALA A 62 11.87 5.32 12.32
N LEU A 63 12.33 5.46 13.57
CA LEU A 63 13.64 4.95 14.02
C LEU A 63 13.74 3.42 13.95
N ILE A 64 12.68 2.71 14.33
CA ILE A 64 12.64 1.23 14.23
C ILE A 64 12.61 0.81 12.76
N GLY A 65 11.79 1.46 11.93
CA GLY A 65 11.75 1.21 10.48
C GLY A 65 13.12 1.41 9.82
N PHE A 66 13.84 2.47 10.21
CA PHE A 66 15.21 2.70 9.74
C PHE A 66 16.17 1.58 10.15
N LYS A 67 16.12 1.10 11.40
CA LYS A 67 16.96 -0.03 11.84
C LYS A 67 16.69 -1.31 11.04
N MET A 68 15.43 -1.55 10.66
CA MET A 68 15.08 -2.67 9.78
C MET A 68 15.69 -2.50 8.38
N GLN A 69 15.63 -1.29 7.83
CA GLN A 69 16.23 -0.96 6.53
C GLN A 69 17.76 -1.03 6.56
N GLU A 70 18.41 -0.64 7.66
CA GLU A 70 19.86 -0.73 7.84
C GLU A 70 20.36 -2.18 7.74
N MET A 71 19.63 -3.12 8.36
CA MET A 71 19.95 -4.55 8.25
C MET A 71 19.74 -5.12 6.84
N ALA A 72 18.82 -4.55 6.07
CA ALA A 72 18.47 -5.00 4.72
C ALA A 72 19.24 -4.27 3.60
N GLY A 73 20.07 -3.28 3.92
CA GLY A 73 20.76 -2.46 2.91
C GLY A 73 19.84 -1.49 2.16
N GLY A 74 18.79 -0.99 2.83
CA GLY A 74 17.77 -0.14 2.23
C GLY A 74 18.24 1.26 1.81
N GLY A 75 17.52 1.89 0.87
CA GLY A 75 17.87 3.19 0.28
C GLY A 75 17.95 4.37 1.27
N LEU A 76 17.37 4.23 2.47
CA LEU A 76 17.46 5.23 3.54
C LEU A 76 18.84 5.29 4.22
N THR A 77 19.70 4.29 3.98
CA THR A 77 21.08 4.24 4.52
C THR A 77 22.08 5.04 3.68
N ALA A 78 21.64 5.56 2.53
CA ALA A 78 22.50 6.25 1.59
C ALA A 78 23.16 7.50 2.21
N ARG A 79 24.45 7.68 1.92
CA ARG A 79 25.25 8.79 2.45
C ARG A 79 25.30 9.96 1.48
N GLY A 80 25.36 11.18 2.02
CA GLY A 80 25.56 12.38 1.23
C GLY A 80 26.99 12.47 0.68
N PRO A 81 27.21 12.90 -0.57
CA PRO A 81 28.56 13.12 -1.11
C PRO A 81 29.37 14.16 -0.33
N GLY A 82 28.71 15.08 0.37
CA GLY A 82 29.34 16.08 1.24
C GLY A 82 29.48 15.66 2.71
N ALA A 83 29.18 14.40 3.07
CA ALA A 83 29.15 13.93 4.46
C ALA A 83 30.46 14.20 5.21
N GLY A 84 30.35 14.58 6.49
CA GLY A 84 31.50 14.75 7.39
C GLY A 84 32.15 16.14 7.38
N ARG A 85 31.59 17.13 6.67
CA ARG A 85 32.06 18.51 6.73
C ARG A 85 31.58 19.19 8.02
N PHE A 86 32.51 19.83 8.73
CA PHE A 86 32.22 20.62 9.92
C PHE A 86 32.97 21.96 9.85
N PRO A 87 32.28 23.12 9.90
CA PRO A 87 30.82 23.30 9.98
C PRO A 87 30.09 22.86 8.68
N PRO A 88 28.74 22.70 8.73
CA PRO A 88 27.92 22.49 7.53
C PRO A 88 28.18 23.52 6.43
N VAL A 89 28.01 23.12 5.17
CA VAL A 89 28.22 24.04 4.04
C VAL A 89 27.07 25.05 4.01
N GLN A 90 27.38 26.34 3.86
CA GLN A 90 26.36 27.38 3.76
C GLN A 90 25.43 27.10 2.56
N GLY A 91 24.11 27.08 2.81
CA GLY A 91 23.10 26.72 1.81
C GLY A 91 23.04 25.23 1.48
N GLY A 92 23.80 24.40 2.21
CA GLY A 92 23.74 22.94 2.20
C GLY A 92 22.57 22.41 3.02
N MET A 93 22.37 21.09 2.97
CA MET A 93 21.24 20.41 3.61
C MET A 93 21.23 20.64 5.12
N LEU A 94 22.36 20.36 5.79
CA LEU A 94 22.44 20.49 7.25
C LEU A 94 22.33 21.94 7.71
N ASP A 95 22.88 22.91 6.97
CA ASP A 95 22.69 24.33 7.24
C ASP A 95 21.21 24.73 7.16
N CYS A 96 20.50 24.29 6.11
CA CYS A 96 19.08 24.58 5.96
C CYS A 96 18.23 23.98 7.09
N LEU A 97 18.48 22.72 7.46
CA LEU A 97 17.78 22.05 8.56
C LEU A 97 18.06 22.71 9.91
N ASN A 98 19.31 23.09 10.18
CA ASN A 98 19.69 23.78 11.40
C ASN A 98 19.01 25.16 11.51
N GLN A 99 18.93 25.90 10.40
CA GLN A 99 18.19 27.17 10.37
C GLN A 99 16.68 26.97 10.56
N LEU A 100 16.08 25.94 9.96
CA LEU A 100 14.67 25.60 10.18
C LEU A 100 14.39 25.27 11.65
N LYS A 101 15.21 24.39 12.24
CA LYS A 101 15.15 24.01 13.65
C LYS A 101 15.25 25.24 14.55
N LYS A 102 16.22 26.12 14.27
CA LYS A 102 16.42 27.37 14.99
C LYS A 102 15.17 28.26 14.97
N ILE A 103 14.55 28.45 13.80
CA ILE A 103 13.37 29.32 13.67
C ILE A 103 12.16 28.70 14.39
N VAL A 104 11.89 27.41 14.15
CA VAL A 104 10.68 26.72 14.63
C VAL A 104 10.74 26.40 16.12
N ILE A 105 11.93 26.18 16.67
CA ILE A 105 12.11 25.72 18.06
C ILE A 105 12.76 26.81 18.90
N ASP A 106 14.01 27.16 18.61
CA ASP A 106 14.81 27.99 19.51
C ASP A 106 14.29 29.44 19.57
N ASP A 107 14.10 30.07 18.40
CA ASP A 107 13.65 31.45 18.30
C ASP A 107 12.19 31.59 18.74
N TYR A 108 11.34 30.61 18.44
CA TYR A 108 9.97 30.56 18.96
C TYR A 108 9.96 30.48 20.49
N ASN A 109 10.68 29.52 21.09
CA ASN A 109 10.75 29.37 22.54
C ASN A 109 11.32 30.64 23.21
N ALA A 110 12.32 31.28 22.59
CA ALA A 110 12.87 32.55 23.06
C ALA A 110 11.85 33.69 22.96
N SER A 111 11.03 33.73 21.90
CA SER A 111 9.97 34.74 21.71
C SER A 111 8.86 34.67 22.75
N GLN A 112 8.61 33.48 23.31
CA GLN A 112 7.66 33.31 24.41
C GLN A 112 8.19 33.87 25.74
N ARG A 113 9.52 33.96 25.91
CA ARG A 113 10.18 34.41 27.14
C ARG A 113 10.64 35.87 27.08
N SER A 114 10.97 36.34 25.89
CA SER A 114 11.49 37.67 25.59
C SER A 114 10.77 38.15 24.33
N GLN A 115 10.37 39.41 24.22
CA GLN A 115 9.61 39.96 23.07
C GLN A 115 10.42 40.00 21.74
N ARG A 116 11.21 38.97 21.45
CA ARG A 116 12.06 38.83 20.29
C ARG A 116 11.22 38.43 19.08
N THR A 117 11.41 39.13 17.98
CA THR A 117 10.75 38.82 16.70
C THR A 117 11.36 37.60 16.04
N VAL A 118 10.53 36.63 15.64
CA VAL A 118 10.93 35.41 14.92
C VAL A 118 10.82 35.64 13.40
N ASN A 119 11.83 35.23 12.63
CA ASN A 119 11.85 35.42 11.18
C ASN A 119 11.23 34.23 10.42
N TYR A 120 9.92 34.08 10.52
CA TYR A 120 9.18 33.00 9.85
C TYR A 120 9.25 33.06 8.31
N LYS A 121 9.47 34.25 7.73
CA LYS A 121 9.57 34.45 6.27
C LYS A 121 10.70 33.66 5.61
N LYS A 122 11.70 33.21 6.38
CA LYS A 122 12.78 32.36 5.85
C LYS A 122 12.37 30.90 5.63
N ILE A 123 11.34 30.41 6.31
CA ILE A 123 10.96 28.99 6.31
C ILE A 123 10.69 28.45 4.89
N PRO A 124 9.89 29.10 4.03
CA PRO A 124 9.58 28.56 2.71
C PRO A 124 10.82 28.37 1.83
N VAL A 125 11.74 29.33 1.84
CA VAL A 125 12.98 29.27 1.05
C VAL A 125 13.87 28.11 1.51
N LEU A 126 13.99 27.91 2.83
CA LEU A 126 14.76 26.81 3.39
C LEU A 126 14.15 25.45 3.03
N LEU A 127 12.82 25.30 3.12
CA LEU A 127 12.14 24.04 2.74
C LEU A 127 12.24 23.74 1.24
N LYS A 128 12.10 24.76 0.39
CA LYS A 128 12.32 24.62 -1.06
C LYS A 128 13.75 24.19 -1.36
N ARG A 129 14.74 24.70 -0.61
CA ARG A 129 16.14 24.29 -0.75
C ARG A 129 16.35 22.84 -0.32
N VAL A 130 15.80 22.42 0.82
CA VAL A 130 15.83 21.01 1.26
C VAL A 130 15.21 20.10 0.19
N ARG A 131 14.01 20.42 -0.31
CA ARG A 131 13.34 19.67 -1.38
C ARG A 131 14.21 19.55 -2.63
N SER A 132 14.81 20.67 -3.07
CA SER A 132 15.70 20.70 -4.24
C SER A 132 16.96 19.84 -4.06
N LEU A 133 17.60 19.87 -2.89
CA LEU A 133 18.79 19.06 -2.62
C LEU A 133 18.47 17.56 -2.57
N LEU A 134 17.32 17.16 -2.02
CA LEU A 134 16.86 15.77 -2.07
C LEU A 134 16.65 15.30 -3.52
N ARG A 135 15.98 16.11 -4.35
CA ARG A 135 15.76 15.80 -5.77
C ARG A 135 17.08 15.65 -6.53
N ILE A 136 18.01 16.60 -6.35
CA ILE A 136 19.35 16.55 -6.95
C ILE A 136 20.08 15.26 -6.58
N PHE A 137 20.03 14.88 -5.30
CA PHE A 137 20.66 13.64 -4.84
C PHE A 137 20.05 12.40 -5.52
N TYR A 138 18.72 12.27 -5.52
CA TYR A 138 18.06 11.08 -6.09
C TYR A 138 18.13 11.04 -7.64
N ASP A 139 18.15 12.18 -8.32
CA ASP A 139 18.40 12.22 -9.77
C ASP A 139 19.81 11.74 -10.12
N CYS A 140 20.80 12.04 -9.28
CA CYS A 140 22.15 11.50 -9.43
C CYS A 140 22.20 10.01 -9.10
N GLN A 141 21.57 9.56 -8.00
CA GLN A 141 21.60 8.16 -7.58
C GLN A 141 20.91 7.23 -8.59
N ILE A 142 19.77 7.63 -9.14
CA ILE A 142 18.92 6.77 -9.97
C ILE A 142 19.18 6.98 -11.45
N GLY A 143 19.30 8.25 -11.84
CA GLY A 143 19.47 8.67 -13.22
C GLY A 143 20.91 8.88 -13.64
N GLN A 144 21.88 8.78 -12.71
CA GLN A 144 23.30 9.05 -12.96
C GLN A 144 23.55 10.46 -13.54
N LYS A 145 22.65 11.42 -13.26
CA LYS A 145 22.78 12.82 -13.67
C LYS A 145 23.66 13.57 -12.67
N ALA A 146 24.88 13.91 -13.08
CA ALA A 146 25.77 14.73 -12.27
C ALA A 146 25.21 16.16 -12.09
N HIS A 147 25.37 16.72 -10.89
CA HIS A 147 24.94 18.08 -10.58
C HIS A 147 25.94 18.79 -9.64
N PRO A 148 26.30 20.06 -9.87
CA PRO A 148 27.28 20.78 -9.03
C PRO A 148 26.92 20.82 -7.54
N ASP A 149 25.63 20.98 -7.23
CA ASP A 149 25.13 21.05 -5.85
C ASP A 149 25.16 19.70 -5.09
N LEU A 150 25.64 18.60 -5.68
CA LEU A 150 25.79 17.33 -4.94
C LEU A 150 26.72 17.47 -3.72
N LEU A 151 27.67 18.41 -3.74
CA LEU A 151 28.53 18.70 -2.59
C LEU A 151 27.79 19.40 -1.43
N LEU A 152 26.59 19.94 -1.69
CA LEU A 152 25.71 20.56 -0.71
C LEU A 152 24.77 19.54 -0.05
N CYS A 153 24.84 18.28 -0.50
CA CYS A 153 24.20 17.13 0.13
C CYS A 153 25.12 16.58 1.23
N ASP A 154 25.22 17.30 2.35
CA ASP A 154 26.24 17.15 3.39
C ASP A 154 25.81 16.33 4.63
N TRP A 155 24.80 15.47 4.48
CA TRP A 155 24.29 14.62 5.57
C TRP A 155 25.08 13.32 5.76
N PRO A 156 25.17 12.78 6.99
CA PRO A 156 25.75 11.46 7.25
C PRO A 156 24.94 10.33 6.60
N GLN A 157 23.64 10.27 6.89
CA GLN A 157 22.68 9.36 6.29
C GLN A 157 21.44 10.13 5.84
N VAL A 158 20.86 9.76 4.71
CA VAL A 158 19.72 10.50 4.16
C VAL A 158 18.48 10.39 5.07
N PHE A 159 18.37 9.31 5.85
CA PHE A 159 17.36 9.18 6.90
C PHE A 159 17.41 10.31 7.94
N ASP A 160 18.60 10.83 8.28
CA ASP A 160 18.75 11.92 9.25
C ASP A 160 17.99 13.18 8.79
N VAL A 161 17.95 13.43 7.48
CA VAL A 161 17.18 14.53 6.89
C VAL A 161 15.69 14.33 7.12
N GLY A 162 15.17 13.14 6.81
CA GLY A 162 13.76 12.81 7.00
C GLY A 162 13.35 12.85 8.47
N LEU A 163 14.21 12.35 9.37
CA LEU A 163 13.96 12.35 10.81
C LEU A 163 13.93 13.78 11.38
N GLU A 164 14.85 14.66 10.99
CA GLU A 164 14.83 16.06 11.45
C GLU A 164 13.62 16.82 10.89
N LEU A 165 13.24 16.56 9.64
CA LEU A 165 12.00 17.10 9.07
C LEU A 165 10.76 16.63 9.84
N HIS A 166 10.70 15.34 10.20
CA HIS A 166 9.65 14.78 11.04
C HIS A 166 9.59 15.48 12.40
N LYS A 167 10.72 15.64 13.09
CA LYS A 167 10.77 16.35 14.39
C LYS A 167 10.30 17.80 14.27
N ILE A 168 10.78 18.55 13.26
CA ILE A 168 10.37 19.94 13.03
C ILE A 168 8.86 20.03 12.82
N ALA A 169 8.30 19.13 12.02
CA ALA A 169 6.86 19.08 11.79
C ALA A 169 6.08 18.67 13.04
N LEU A 170 6.60 17.75 13.86
CA LEU A 170 5.99 17.38 15.14
C LEU A 170 5.99 18.52 16.16
N TYR A 171 7.05 19.33 16.21
CA TYR A 171 7.06 20.55 17.03
C TYR A 171 5.93 21.51 16.63
N LEU A 172 5.60 21.59 15.35
CA LEU A 172 4.46 22.38 14.87
C LEU A 172 3.14 21.66 15.14
N SER A 173 3.06 20.35 14.88
CA SER A 173 1.81 19.60 14.92
C SER A 173 1.26 19.40 16.33
N LEU A 174 2.14 19.29 17.32
CA LEU A 174 1.79 19.10 18.73
C LEU A 174 1.66 20.41 19.52
N ASP A 175 2.07 21.55 18.95
CA ASP A 175 1.97 22.90 19.55
C ASP A 175 1.18 23.82 18.61
N ARG A 176 -0.14 23.82 18.77
CA ARG A 176 -1.07 24.57 17.90
C ARG A 176 -0.76 26.07 17.82
N PRO A 177 -0.50 26.80 18.93
CA PRO A 177 -0.06 28.20 18.85
C PRO A 177 1.17 28.40 17.96
N ARG A 178 2.13 27.48 18.01
CA ARG A 178 3.34 27.54 17.18
C ARG A 178 3.04 27.34 15.70
N LEU A 179 2.19 26.35 15.36
CA LEU A 179 1.74 26.14 13.99
C LEU A 179 1.05 27.39 13.43
N LEU A 180 0.13 27.98 14.18
CA LEU A 180 -0.59 29.19 13.76
C LEU A 180 0.37 30.38 13.57
N ALA A 181 1.33 30.56 14.50
CA ALA A 181 2.35 31.60 14.38
C ALA A 181 3.21 31.45 13.11
N VAL A 182 3.56 30.21 12.73
CA VAL A 182 4.29 29.94 11.48
C VAL A 182 3.40 30.18 10.26
N MET A 183 2.17 29.67 10.25
CA MET A 183 1.22 29.84 9.14
C MET A 183 0.94 31.32 8.86
N ASP A 184 0.81 32.13 9.91
CA ASP A 184 0.57 33.57 9.77
C ASP A 184 1.86 34.35 9.47
N GLY A 185 2.96 34.04 10.17
CA GLY A 185 4.22 34.77 10.05
C GLY A 185 4.99 34.50 8.76
N ALA A 186 4.97 33.26 8.26
CA ALA A 186 5.55 32.91 6.96
C ALA A 186 4.60 33.24 5.79
N GLY A 187 3.30 33.33 6.07
CA GLY A 187 2.28 33.84 5.15
C GLY A 187 1.99 32.93 3.96
N ALA A 188 1.52 33.56 2.87
CA ALA A 188 0.98 32.86 1.71
C ALA A 188 1.98 31.90 1.03
N GLU A 189 3.28 32.19 1.08
CA GLU A 189 4.30 31.32 0.48
C GLU A 189 4.40 29.99 1.22
N PHE A 190 4.32 30.00 2.55
CA PHE A 190 4.28 28.76 3.34
C PHE A 190 2.96 28.02 3.18
N GLU A 191 1.83 28.74 3.15
CA GLU A 191 0.52 28.14 2.86
C GLU A 191 0.55 27.40 1.51
N THR A 192 1.09 28.05 0.47
CA THR A 192 1.21 27.45 -0.87
C THR A 192 2.12 26.22 -0.82
N PHE A 193 3.29 26.34 -0.20
CA PHE A 193 4.24 25.23 -0.10
C PHE A 193 3.64 24.01 0.60
N VAL A 194 2.95 24.20 1.74
CA VAL A 194 2.39 23.08 2.51
C VAL A 194 1.09 22.56 1.88
N LEU A 195 0.17 23.45 1.50
CA LEU A 195 -1.20 23.08 1.14
C LEU A 195 -1.46 23.01 -0.36
N GLU A 196 -0.57 23.48 -1.24
CA GLU A 196 -0.82 23.56 -2.69
C GLU A 196 0.26 22.92 -3.55
N ASP A 197 1.55 23.07 -3.22
CA ASP A 197 2.64 22.46 -3.98
C ASP A 197 2.55 20.93 -3.96
N PRO A 198 2.67 20.23 -5.10
CA PRO A 198 2.71 18.77 -5.13
C PRO A 198 4.00 18.22 -4.48
N PHE A 199 3.98 16.93 -4.14
CA PHE A 199 5.22 16.21 -3.85
C PHE A 199 6.12 16.22 -5.09
N ASP A 200 7.43 16.28 -4.86
CA ASP A 200 8.43 16.17 -5.91
C ASP A 200 8.62 14.70 -6.31
N VAL A 201 7.71 14.21 -7.15
CA VAL A 201 7.77 12.85 -7.70
C VAL A 201 8.78 12.83 -8.84
N GLY A 202 9.86 12.07 -8.66
CA GLY A 202 10.94 11.98 -9.65
C GLY A 202 10.49 11.40 -10.99
N GLN A 203 11.20 11.80 -12.05
CA GLN A 203 10.87 11.41 -13.42
C GLN A 203 10.84 9.88 -13.62
N TYR A 204 11.72 9.14 -12.96
CA TYR A 204 11.73 7.66 -13.05
C TYR A 204 10.47 7.03 -12.47
N ARG A 205 9.90 7.58 -11.39
CA ARG A 205 8.61 7.11 -10.85
C ARG A 205 7.47 7.39 -11.80
N LEU A 206 7.47 8.56 -12.47
CA LEU A 206 6.47 8.89 -13.49
C LEU A 206 6.56 7.96 -14.72
N ILE A 207 7.78 7.61 -15.13
CA ILE A 207 8.01 6.65 -16.22
C ILE A 207 7.54 5.25 -15.82
N ALA A 208 7.90 4.78 -14.62
CA ALA A 208 7.45 3.49 -14.10
C ALA A 208 5.92 3.40 -14.06
N GLN A 209 5.26 4.43 -13.52
CA GLN A 209 3.80 4.50 -13.51
C GLN A 209 3.21 4.46 -14.93
N ALA A 210 3.72 5.29 -15.85
CA ALA A 210 3.21 5.33 -17.21
C ALA A 210 3.35 3.98 -17.92
N LEU A 211 4.46 3.27 -17.65
CA LEU A 211 4.70 1.93 -18.18
C LEU A 211 3.75 0.89 -17.57
N GLN A 212 3.58 0.88 -16.25
CA GLN A 212 2.61 0.02 -15.56
C GLN A 212 1.18 0.26 -16.08
N GLU A 213 0.78 1.52 -16.26
CA GLU A 213 -0.52 1.86 -16.83
C GLU A 213 -0.67 1.43 -18.28
N ALA A 214 0.40 1.52 -19.08
CA ALA A 214 0.39 1.07 -20.48
C ALA A 214 0.22 -0.45 -20.56
N VAL A 215 0.97 -1.20 -19.74
CA VAL A 215 0.88 -2.65 -19.62
C VAL A 215 -0.50 -3.09 -19.13
N ALA A 216 -1.05 -2.41 -18.12
CA ALA A 216 -2.38 -2.72 -17.60
C ALA A 216 -3.51 -2.44 -18.61
N LYS A 217 -3.34 -1.46 -19.50
CA LYS A 217 -4.32 -1.11 -20.55
C LYS A 217 -4.21 -1.98 -21.80
N ASP A 218 -3.08 -2.64 -22.00
CA ASP A 218 -2.87 -3.50 -23.16
C ASP A 218 -3.45 -4.89 -22.92
N GLU A 219 -4.54 -5.20 -23.62
CA GLU A 219 -5.21 -6.51 -23.59
C GLU A 219 -4.35 -7.67 -24.16
N GLU A 220 -3.18 -7.37 -24.69
CA GLU A 220 -2.21 -8.33 -25.22
C GLU A 220 -0.85 -8.29 -24.52
N ALA A 221 -0.68 -7.47 -23.47
CA ALA A 221 0.54 -7.49 -22.67
C ALA A 221 0.79 -8.89 -22.10
N ASP A 222 2.04 -9.34 -22.17
CA ASP A 222 2.47 -10.65 -21.67
C ASP A 222 3.30 -10.53 -20.38
N ASP A 223 3.88 -11.64 -19.93
CA ASP A 223 4.69 -11.68 -18.71
C ASP A 223 6.01 -10.92 -18.87
N ASP A 224 6.57 -10.84 -20.08
CA ASP A 224 7.81 -10.09 -20.34
C ASP A 224 7.54 -8.57 -20.23
N ASP A 225 6.44 -8.08 -20.83
CA ASP A 225 6.01 -6.68 -20.68
C ASP A 225 5.82 -6.30 -19.18
N ARG A 226 5.26 -7.22 -18.38
CA ARG A 226 5.03 -7.02 -16.93
C ARG A 226 6.33 -7.08 -16.13
N MET A 227 7.26 -7.97 -16.48
CA MET A 227 8.56 -8.05 -15.84
C MET A 227 9.38 -6.79 -16.12
N ASP A 228 9.43 -6.33 -17.37
CA ASP A 228 10.12 -5.10 -17.75
C ASP A 228 9.55 -3.88 -16.98
N ALA A 229 8.22 -3.80 -16.88
CA ALA A 229 7.57 -2.77 -16.07
C ALA A 229 7.95 -2.85 -14.58
N GLY A 230 7.98 -4.07 -14.03
CA GLY A 230 8.40 -4.34 -12.66
C GLY A 230 9.87 -4.00 -12.38
N GLU A 231 10.78 -4.20 -13.34
CA GLU A 231 12.18 -3.80 -13.21
C GLU A 231 12.34 -2.28 -13.14
N VAL A 232 11.62 -1.55 -14.02
CA VAL A 232 11.63 -0.08 -14.02
C VAL A 232 11.02 0.46 -12.71
N GLU A 233 9.93 -0.14 -12.25
CA GLU A 233 9.31 0.18 -10.97
C GLU A 233 10.24 -0.07 -9.79
N SER A 234 10.90 -1.22 -9.74
CA SER A 234 11.86 -1.57 -8.69
C SER A 234 12.99 -0.53 -8.60
N LYS A 235 13.55 -0.14 -9.75
CA LYS A 235 14.55 0.92 -9.82
C LYS A 235 13.99 2.28 -9.37
N ALA A 236 12.79 2.62 -9.80
CA ALA A 236 12.12 3.87 -9.42
C ALA A 236 11.76 3.91 -7.91
N GLY A 237 11.55 2.75 -7.29
CA GLY A 237 11.33 2.60 -5.85
C GLY A 237 12.50 3.09 -4.99
N GLY A 238 13.71 3.15 -5.57
CA GLY A 238 14.88 3.77 -4.94
C GLY A 238 14.79 5.30 -4.80
N ASP A 239 13.81 5.95 -5.44
CA ASP A 239 13.59 7.39 -5.30
C ASP A 239 12.81 7.71 -4.04
N LEU A 240 13.51 8.21 -3.02
CA LEU A 240 12.91 8.50 -1.71
C LEU A 240 12.85 10.02 -1.42
N ALA A 241 13.05 10.89 -2.42
CA ALA A 241 13.04 12.34 -2.21
C ALA A 241 11.72 12.82 -1.59
N ALA A 242 10.60 12.41 -2.18
CA ALA A 242 9.27 12.73 -1.68
C ALA A 242 8.91 11.94 -0.41
N HIS A 243 9.40 10.70 -0.26
CA HIS A 243 9.22 9.90 0.96
C HIS A 243 9.77 10.64 2.19
N LEU A 244 10.98 11.20 2.10
CA LEU A 244 11.61 11.93 3.21
C LEU A 244 10.85 13.20 3.61
N MET A 245 10.20 13.84 2.63
CA MET A 245 9.30 14.98 2.89
C MET A 245 7.92 14.54 3.41
N GLY A 246 7.57 13.26 3.27
CA GLY A 246 6.27 12.69 3.61
C GLY A 246 5.88 12.92 5.06
N TRP A 247 6.82 12.75 5.99
CA TRP A 247 6.60 13.08 7.41
C TRP A 247 6.25 14.55 7.60
N PHE A 248 7.03 15.47 7.02
CA PHE A 248 6.82 16.91 7.22
C PHE A 248 5.43 17.34 6.74
N TYR A 249 5.05 16.95 5.53
CA TYR A 249 3.73 17.27 5.02
C TYR A 249 2.64 16.54 5.79
N GLY A 250 2.79 15.25 6.04
CA GLY A 250 1.82 14.41 6.74
C GLY A 250 1.47 14.96 8.11
N ASP A 251 2.47 15.28 8.95
CA ASP A 251 2.24 15.76 10.32
C ASP A 251 1.52 17.11 10.35
N LEU A 252 1.88 18.02 9.44
CA LEU A 252 1.21 19.32 9.32
C LEU A 252 -0.24 19.17 8.84
N HIS A 253 -0.48 18.32 7.85
CA HIS A 253 -1.84 18.07 7.36
C HIS A 253 -2.69 17.42 8.44
N THR A 254 -2.15 16.43 9.15
CA THR A 254 -2.80 15.79 10.29
C THR A 254 -3.14 16.82 11.38
N ALA A 255 -2.23 17.71 11.77
CA ALA A 255 -2.53 18.74 12.78
C ALA A 255 -3.63 19.72 12.36
N LEU A 256 -3.67 20.10 11.08
CA LEU A 256 -4.69 20.99 10.55
C LEU A 256 -6.09 20.35 10.51
N ILE A 257 -6.18 19.01 10.47
CA ILE A 257 -7.47 18.31 10.50
C ILE A 257 -7.88 17.82 11.89
N LEU A 258 -6.95 17.63 12.83
CA LEU A 258 -7.27 17.14 14.17
C LEU A 258 -8.08 18.16 14.97
N ASN A 259 -7.77 19.44 14.81
CA ASN A 259 -8.42 20.51 15.56
C ASN A 259 -9.62 21.03 14.77
N GLU A 260 -10.81 21.09 15.37
CA GLU A 260 -11.90 21.86 14.79
C GLU A 260 -11.60 23.36 14.87
N PRO A 261 -11.54 24.06 13.74
CA PRO A 261 -11.32 25.49 13.77
C PRO A 261 -12.60 26.21 14.21
N ASP A 262 -12.64 26.57 15.50
CA ASP A 262 -13.73 27.33 16.12
C ASP A 262 -13.91 28.69 15.44
N GLY A 263 -14.91 28.81 14.56
CA GLY A 263 -15.31 30.08 13.94
C GLY A 263 -14.31 30.74 12.97
N ASN A 264 -13.06 30.27 12.86
CA ASN A 264 -12.04 30.85 11.99
C ASN A 264 -12.13 30.30 10.55
N GLU A 265 -12.66 31.08 9.61
CA GLU A 265 -12.80 30.68 8.20
C GLU A 265 -11.46 30.40 7.50
N LYS A 266 -10.36 31.05 7.91
CA LYS A 266 -9.03 30.80 7.35
C LYS A 266 -8.55 29.40 7.71
N GLU A 267 -8.69 29.02 8.97
CA GLU A 267 -8.32 27.69 9.43
C GLU A 267 -9.26 26.60 8.88
N LYS A 268 -10.57 26.86 8.78
CA LYS A 268 -11.50 25.96 8.07
C LYS A 268 -11.07 25.72 6.62
N LYS A 269 -10.56 26.75 5.93
CA LYS A 269 -10.01 26.61 4.58
C LYS A 269 -8.77 25.73 4.58
N TRP A 270 -7.84 25.92 5.53
CA TRP A 270 -6.65 25.09 5.67
C TRP A 270 -6.99 23.63 5.95
N ALA A 271 -7.87 23.35 6.91
CA ALA A 271 -8.32 22.01 7.25
C ALA A 271 -8.95 21.29 6.05
N ARG A 272 -9.79 21.98 5.26
CA ARG A 272 -10.38 21.41 4.03
C ARG A 272 -9.34 21.08 2.97
N LYS A 273 -8.37 21.97 2.73
CA LYS A 273 -7.26 21.71 1.80
C LYS A 273 -6.44 20.52 2.28
N ALA A 274 -6.10 20.49 3.58
CA ALA A 274 -5.31 19.42 4.18
C ALA A 274 -6.02 18.07 4.06
N MET A 275 -7.31 17.99 4.42
CA MET A 275 -8.12 16.78 4.30
C MET A 275 -8.16 16.26 2.86
N LYS A 276 -8.43 17.14 1.87
CA LYS A 276 -8.49 16.76 0.46
C LYS A 276 -7.17 16.16 -0.03
N ARG A 277 -6.04 16.78 0.36
CA ARG A 277 -4.71 16.30 -0.02
C ARG A 277 -4.35 15.00 0.66
N LEU A 278 -4.64 14.90 1.95
CA LEU A 278 -4.30 13.71 2.72
C LEU A 278 -5.05 12.49 2.18
N VAL A 279 -6.35 12.62 1.92
CA VAL A 279 -7.14 11.57 1.26
C VAL A 279 -6.56 11.22 -0.11
N PHE A 280 -6.20 12.22 -0.92
CA PHE A 280 -5.59 11.95 -2.23
C PHE A 280 -4.28 11.16 -2.10
N TRP A 281 -3.36 11.61 -1.25
CA TRP A 281 -2.06 10.96 -1.07
C TRP A 281 -2.18 9.56 -0.47
N SER A 282 -3.14 9.34 0.42
CA SER A 282 -3.31 8.09 1.15
C SER A 282 -4.15 7.05 0.40
N THR A 283 -4.87 7.44 -0.66
CA THR A 283 -5.74 6.52 -1.44
C THR A 283 -5.36 6.40 -2.92
N ASN A 284 -4.42 7.22 -3.40
CA ASN A 284 -3.85 7.07 -4.72
C ASN A 284 -2.64 6.13 -4.67
N HIS A 285 -2.65 5.06 -5.47
CA HIS A 285 -1.59 4.05 -5.47
C HIS A 285 -0.19 4.64 -5.70
N VAL A 286 -0.02 5.49 -6.72
CA VAL A 286 1.26 6.16 -7.02
C VAL A 286 1.77 6.94 -5.82
N MET A 287 0.88 7.72 -5.20
CA MET A 287 1.27 8.51 -4.04
C MET A 287 1.64 7.59 -2.86
N ARG A 288 0.91 6.50 -2.65
CA ARG A 288 1.25 5.49 -1.64
C ARG A 288 2.62 4.86 -1.89
N ASP A 289 2.97 4.57 -3.14
CA ASP A 289 4.29 4.05 -3.49
C ASP A 289 5.41 5.09 -3.29
N VAL A 290 5.07 6.38 -3.43
CA VAL A 290 6.00 7.51 -3.28
C VAL A 290 6.26 7.82 -1.80
N VAL A 291 5.22 7.95 -0.97
CA VAL A 291 5.37 8.41 0.42
C VAL A 291 5.26 7.29 1.45
N GLY A 292 4.57 6.19 1.13
CA GLY A 292 4.55 4.95 1.91
C GLY A 292 4.33 5.16 3.41
N ASP A 293 5.15 4.44 4.19
CA ASP A 293 5.07 4.43 5.65
C ASP A 293 5.28 5.79 6.32
N SER A 294 6.01 6.73 5.70
CA SER A 294 6.20 8.07 6.28
C SER A 294 4.87 8.81 6.43
N LEU A 295 3.95 8.62 5.47
CA LEU A 295 2.61 9.19 5.52
C LEU A 295 1.74 8.46 6.55
N THR A 296 1.79 7.12 6.55
CA THR A 296 1.03 6.30 7.51
C THR A 296 1.39 6.63 8.96
N ASP A 297 2.69 6.77 9.24
CA ASP A 297 3.20 7.15 10.55
C ASP A 297 2.72 8.53 11.00
N ALA A 298 2.69 9.50 10.07
CA ALA A 298 2.15 10.83 10.33
C ALA A 298 0.62 10.85 10.53
N MET A 299 -0.10 9.88 9.96
CA MET A 299 -1.56 9.77 10.01
C MET A 299 -2.10 9.06 11.25
N LYS A 300 -1.27 8.37 12.05
CA LYS A 300 -1.69 7.66 13.27
C LYS A 300 -2.68 8.44 14.16
N PRO A 301 -2.51 9.76 14.41
CA PRO A 301 -3.47 10.51 15.21
C PRO A 301 -4.91 10.51 14.67
N ILE A 302 -5.09 10.43 13.35
CA ILE A 302 -6.43 10.34 12.75
C ILE A 302 -7.09 9.04 13.16
N TYR A 303 -6.32 7.95 13.21
CA TYR A 303 -6.82 6.62 13.55
C TYR A 303 -7.03 6.43 15.06
N TRP A 304 -6.32 7.21 15.91
CA TRP A 304 -6.49 7.18 17.36
C TRP A 304 -7.79 7.83 17.83
N TYR A 305 -8.30 8.84 17.12
CA TYR A 305 -9.43 9.65 17.59
C TYR A 305 -10.67 9.47 16.72
N LYS A 306 -11.81 9.17 17.36
CA LYS A 306 -13.08 8.84 16.71
C LYS A 306 -13.56 9.93 15.72
N GLU A 307 -13.57 11.19 16.14
CA GLU A 307 -14.12 12.29 15.32
C GLU A 307 -13.25 12.60 14.07
N PRO A 308 -11.91 12.77 14.19
CA PRO A 308 -11.04 12.85 13.01
C PRO A 308 -11.18 11.65 12.07
N LEU A 309 -11.26 10.44 12.61
CA LEU A 309 -11.44 9.22 11.83
C LEU A 309 -12.72 9.25 10.98
N ILE A 310 -13.86 9.57 11.58
CA ILE A 310 -15.15 9.64 10.88
C ILE A 310 -15.06 10.65 9.73
N ARG A 311 -14.56 11.86 9.99
CA ARG A 311 -14.44 12.90 8.95
C ARG A 311 -13.49 12.49 7.83
N PHE A 312 -12.38 11.83 8.17
CA PHE A 312 -11.43 11.32 7.19
C PHE A 312 -12.04 10.22 6.31
N CYS A 313 -12.75 9.25 6.91
CA CYS A 313 -13.47 8.22 6.18
C CYS A 313 -14.54 8.80 5.26
N GLN A 314 -15.37 9.72 5.75
CA GLN A 314 -16.43 10.38 4.97
C GLN A 314 -15.87 11.28 3.85
N ALA A 315 -14.65 11.81 4.00
CA ALA A 315 -13.94 12.50 2.93
C ALA A 315 -13.37 11.55 1.85
N GLY A 316 -13.52 10.24 2.03
CA GLY A 316 -13.07 9.19 1.10
C GLY A 316 -11.80 8.47 1.52
N GLY A 317 -11.27 8.73 2.72
CA GLY A 317 -10.03 8.18 3.24
C GLY A 317 -10.10 6.73 3.75
N MET A 318 -11.27 6.09 3.75
CA MET A 318 -11.42 4.74 4.30
C MET A 318 -10.52 3.69 3.64
N ALA A 319 -10.28 3.81 2.32
CA ALA A 319 -9.35 2.92 1.63
C ALA A 319 -7.94 2.99 2.22
N ALA A 320 -7.48 4.15 2.69
CA ALA A 320 -6.16 4.30 3.31
C ALA A 320 -6.04 3.48 4.60
N LEU A 321 -7.07 3.52 5.46
CA LEU A 321 -7.10 2.74 6.69
C LEU A 321 -7.04 1.23 6.40
N ILE A 322 -7.76 0.77 5.37
CA ILE A 322 -7.74 -0.63 4.96
C ILE A 322 -6.37 -1.00 4.35
N GLY A 323 -5.83 -0.14 3.48
CA GLY A 323 -4.50 -0.33 2.87
C GLY A 323 -3.39 -0.40 3.92
N ASP A 324 -3.44 0.47 4.94
CA ASP A 324 -2.51 0.44 6.08
C ASP A 324 -2.68 -0.85 6.92
N TRP A 325 -3.88 -1.41 7.00
CA TRP A 325 -4.11 -2.75 7.57
C TRP A 325 -3.60 -3.89 6.67
N VAL A 326 -3.47 -3.67 5.36
CA VAL A 326 -2.86 -4.68 4.47
C VAL A 326 -1.35 -4.70 4.64
N ASN A 327 -0.69 -3.56 4.46
CA ASN A 327 0.76 -3.50 4.37
C ASN A 327 1.29 -2.13 4.81
N SER A 328 1.48 -1.96 6.13
CA SER A 328 2.18 -0.81 6.69
C SER A 328 2.80 -1.12 8.06
N SER A 329 3.67 -0.22 8.50
CA SER A 329 4.20 -0.14 9.87
C SER A 329 3.12 0.05 10.96
N CYS A 330 1.88 0.40 10.59
CA CYS A 330 0.76 0.64 11.49
C CYS A 330 -0.36 -0.42 11.35
N GLN A 331 -0.06 -1.58 10.76
CA GLN A 331 -1.03 -2.66 10.52
C GLN A 331 -1.89 -2.98 11.74
N VAL A 332 -1.25 -3.13 12.90
CA VAL A 332 -1.93 -3.52 14.14
C VAL A 332 -2.85 -2.42 14.69
N LEU A 333 -2.42 -1.15 14.61
CA LEU A 333 -3.29 -0.02 14.95
C LEU A 333 -4.52 -0.02 14.04
N CYS A 334 -4.31 -0.16 12.74
CA CYS A 334 -5.41 -0.13 11.76
C CYS A 334 -6.36 -1.31 11.94
N GLU A 335 -5.85 -2.49 12.30
CA GLU A 335 -6.67 -3.65 12.64
C GLU A 335 -7.55 -3.39 13.86
N GLU A 336 -7.00 -2.79 14.93
CA GLU A 336 -7.77 -2.42 16.13
C GLU A 336 -8.82 -1.35 15.80
N THR A 337 -8.44 -0.31 15.04
CA THR A 337 -9.36 0.73 14.57
C THR A 337 -10.49 0.15 13.71
N LEU A 338 -10.20 -0.83 12.85
CA LEU A 338 -11.20 -1.47 11.98
C LEU A 338 -12.16 -2.39 12.75
N LYS A 339 -11.73 -2.98 13.87
CA LYS A 339 -12.61 -3.81 14.73
C LYS A 339 -13.75 -2.99 15.33
N ASP A 340 -13.43 -1.77 15.74
CA ASP A 340 -14.34 -0.84 16.40
C ASP A 340 -14.73 0.35 15.51
N LEU A 341 -14.64 0.18 14.18
CA LEU A 341 -14.90 1.25 13.21
C LEU A 341 -16.35 1.75 13.36
N PRO A 342 -16.57 3.06 13.62
CA PRO A 342 -17.90 3.62 13.74
C PRO A 342 -18.74 3.43 12.46
N ASP A 343 -20.03 3.14 12.60
CA ASP A 343 -20.97 2.97 11.48
C ASP A 343 -20.99 4.23 10.59
N GLU A 344 -20.86 5.42 11.19
CA GLU A 344 -20.84 6.73 10.53
C GLU A 344 -19.68 6.87 9.52
N CYS A 345 -18.60 6.09 9.67
CA CYS A 345 -17.50 6.09 8.71
C CYS A 345 -17.95 5.60 7.32
N TRP A 346 -18.96 4.73 7.27
CA TRP A 346 -19.49 4.16 6.03
C TRP A 346 -20.43 5.09 5.28
N GLU A 347 -20.76 6.25 5.83
CA GLU A 347 -21.58 7.26 5.17
C GLU A 347 -20.78 8.04 4.12
N ASN A 348 -21.48 8.63 3.14
CA ASN A 348 -20.92 9.53 2.12
C ASN A 348 -19.79 8.96 1.24
N GLN A 349 -19.67 7.64 1.13
CA GLN A 349 -18.68 7.01 0.26
C GLN A 349 -19.06 7.21 -1.21
N THR A 350 -18.15 7.80 -1.97
CA THR A 350 -18.31 7.98 -3.42
C THR A 350 -18.02 6.68 -4.16
N LYS A 351 -18.45 6.56 -5.43
CA LYS A 351 -18.09 5.41 -6.29
C LYS A 351 -16.57 5.20 -6.37
N LYS A 352 -15.79 6.29 -6.45
CA LYS A 352 -14.32 6.23 -6.47
C LYS A 352 -13.75 5.69 -5.16
N SER A 353 -14.29 6.14 -4.02
CA SER A 353 -13.85 5.65 -2.71
C SER A 353 -14.20 4.17 -2.51
N LEU A 354 -15.41 3.76 -2.88
CA LEU A 354 -15.84 2.35 -2.82
C LEU A 354 -14.97 1.45 -3.70
N ALA A 355 -14.58 1.90 -4.89
CA ALA A 355 -13.65 1.17 -5.76
C ALA A 355 -12.26 1.02 -5.12
N ALA A 356 -11.75 2.07 -4.47
CA ALA A 356 -10.49 1.99 -3.73
C ALA A 356 -10.60 1.04 -2.53
N ILE A 357 -11.68 1.11 -1.75
CA ILE A 357 -11.95 0.20 -0.61
C ILE A 357 -11.94 -1.26 -1.07
N THR A 358 -12.66 -1.59 -2.16
CA THR A 358 -12.68 -2.97 -2.67
C THR A 358 -11.31 -3.43 -3.15
N LYS A 359 -10.52 -2.53 -3.76
CA LYS A 359 -9.17 -2.85 -4.22
C LYS A 359 -8.26 -3.21 -3.04
N GLU A 360 -8.27 -2.44 -1.96
CA GLU A 360 -7.48 -2.74 -0.77
C GLU A 360 -7.93 -4.04 -0.08
N LEU A 361 -9.23 -4.34 -0.08
CA LEU A 361 -9.75 -5.61 0.42
C LEU A 361 -9.33 -6.80 -0.45
N GLN A 362 -9.29 -6.66 -1.78
CA GLN A 362 -8.71 -7.66 -2.68
C GLN A 362 -7.23 -7.86 -2.38
N TYR A 363 -6.48 -6.77 -2.23
CA TYR A 363 -5.06 -6.80 -1.91
C TYR A 363 -4.80 -7.55 -0.59
N LYS A 364 -5.64 -7.34 0.42
CA LYS A 364 -5.60 -8.10 1.69
C LYS A 364 -5.74 -9.60 1.48
N VAL A 365 -6.71 -10.01 0.66
CA VAL A 365 -6.96 -11.44 0.37
C VAL A 365 -5.85 -12.05 -0.47
N ALA A 366 -5.20 -11.27 -1.34
CA ALA A 366 -4.04 -11.73 -2.10
C ALA A 366 -2.79 -11.92 -1.22
N HIS A 367 -2.60 -11.07 -0.21
CA HIS A 367 -1.45 -11.11 0.70
C HIS A 367 -1.58 -12.15 1.82
N GLU A 368 -2.81 -12.47 2.23
CA GLU A 368 -3.09 -13.42 3.30
C GLU A 368 -3.83 -14.65 2.78
N SER A 369 -4.23 -15.56 3.68
CA SER A 369 -5.05 -16.71 3.29
C SER A 369 -6.48 -16.27 2.97
N SER A 370 -7.21 -17.07 2.18
CA SER A 370 -8.63 -16.85 1.93
C SER A 370 -9.46 -16.78 3.22
N GLU A 371 -8.99 -17.34 4.34
CA GLU A 371 -9.65 -17.29 5.64
C GLU A 371 -9.78 -15.86 6.20
N ILE A 372 -8.98 -14.89 5.72
CA ILE A 372 -9.11 -13.49 6.15
C ILE A 372 -10.51 -12.93 5.91
N VAL A 373 -11.22 -13.46 4.90
CA VAL A 373 -12.56 -12.99 4.51
C VAL A 373 -13.65 -13.35 5.52
N VAL A 374 -13.42 -14.33 6.42
CA VAL A 374 -14.39 -14.69 7.46
C VAL A 374 -14.15 -13.96 8.78
N THR A 375 -13.11 -13.13 8.86
CA THR A 375 -12.82 -12.34 10.06
C THR A 375 -13.93 -11.30 10.32
N PRO A 376 -14.13 -10.90 11.59
CA PRO A 376 -15.13 -9.89 11.94
C PRO A 376 -14.96 -8.57 11.16
N ILE A 377 -13.73 -8.12 10.92
CA ILE A 377 -13.42 -6.91 10.15
C ILE A 377 -13.98 -7.03 8.74
N PHE A 378 -13.63 -8.11 8.03
CA PHE A 378 -14.04 -8.32 6.65
C PHE A 378 -15.55 -8.49 6.52
N VAL A 379 -16.17 -9.28 7.42
CA VAL A 379 -17.63 -9.46 7.49
C VAL A 379 -18.33 -8.12 7.72
N ASN A 380 -17.83 -7.29 8.64
CA ASN A 380 -18.39 -5.96 8.91
C ASN A 380 -18.28 -5.04 7.69
N ALA A 381 -17.13 -5.06 6.99
CA ALA A 381 -16.93 -4.26 5.78
C ALA A 381 -17.93 -4.65 4.68
N MET A 382 -18.07 -5.95 4.38
CA MET A 382 -19.01 -6.42 3.37
C MET A 382 -20.46 -6.06 3.74
N TYR A 383 -20.83 -6.28 5.00
CA TYR A 383 -22.16 -5.93 5.51
C TYR A 383 -22.47 -4.43 5.36
N ASN A 384 -21.57 -3.56 5.82
CA ASN A 384 -21.79 -2.12 5.78
C ASN A 384 -21.77 -1.58 4.35
N MET A 385 -20.86 -2.04 3.48
CA MET A 385 -20.89 -1.67 2.07
C MET A 385 -22.22 -2.02 1.40
N TYR A 386 -22.74 -3.23 1.64
CA TYR A 386 -24.00 -3.65 1.05
C TYR A 386 -25.20 -2.91 1.64
N ARG A 387 -25.24 -2.73 2.96
CA ARG A 387 -26.30 -2.00 3.66
C ARG A 387 -26.47 -0.57 3.13
N HIS A 388 -25.36 0.12 2.88
CA HIS A 388 -25.39 1.52 2.45
C HIS A 388 -25.46 1.70 0.93
N TYR A 389 -24.88 0.79 0.14
CA TYR A 389 -24.66 1.00 -1.30
C TYR A 389 -25.19 -0.15 -2.20
N GLY A 390 -25.81 -1.17 -1.60
CA GLY A 390 -26.32 -2.34 -2.30
C GLY A 390 -25.24 -3.14 -3.03
N ILE A 391 -25.60 -3.79 -4.13
CA ILE A 391 -24.71 -4.69 -4.88
C ILE A 391 -23.72 -3.96 -5.81
N SER A 392 -23.86 -2.64 -5.99
CA SER A 392 -23.09 -1.87 -6.97
C SER A 392 -21.57 -1.89 -6.74
N PRO A 393 -21.05 -1.75 -5.50
CA PRO A 393 -19.61 -1.77 -5.26
C PRO A 393 -18.98 -3.11 -5.67
N PHE A 394 -19.61 -4.21 -5.24
CA PHE A 394 -19.18 -5.58 -5.57
C PHE A 394 -19.22 -5.84 -7.08
N SER A 395 -20.23 -5.30 -7.77
CA SER A 395 -20.35 -5.45 -9.22
C SER A 395 -19.23 -4.73 -10.00
N SER A 396 -18.72 -3.63 -9.43
CA SER A 396 -17.63 -2.87 -10.04
C SER A 396 -16.29 -3.55 -9.79
N ALA A 397 -16.08 -4.04 -8.57
CA ALA A 397 -14.87 -4.75 -8.15
C ALA A 397 -14.77 -6.19 -8.67
N GLY A 398 -15.90 -6.76 -9.14
CA GLY A 398 -15.95 -8.12 -9.66
C GLY A 398 -15.19 -8.32 -10.96
N ARG A 399 -14.71 -7.26 -11.64
CA ARG A 399 -13.83 -7.37 -12.81
C ARG A 399 -12.40 -7.65 -12.34
N GLN A 400 -11.79 -8.74 -12.80
CA GLN A 400 -10.40 -9.05 -12.49
C GLN A 400 -9.46 -8.34 -13.46
N GLU A 401 -8.38 -7.76 -12.92
CA GLU A 401 -7.36 -7.04 -13.68
C GLU A 401 -6.07 -7.89 -13.82
N GLY A 402 -5.82 -8.81 -12.88
CA GLY A 402 -4.61 -9.64 -12.82
C GLY A 402 -4.87 -11.14 -12.67
N ARG A 403 -3.83 -11.93 -12.94
CA ARG A 403 -3.80 -13.40 -12.80
C ARG A 403 -3.94 -13.89 -11.37
N ASP A 404 -3.43 -13.13 -10.41
CA ASP A 404 -3.38 -13.52 -9.00
C ASP A 404 -4.49 -12.82 -8.18
N ASP A 405 -5.37 -12.10 -8.86
CA ASP A 405 -6.48 -11.41 -8.21
C ASP A 405 -7.47 -12.42 -7.61
N PRO A 406 -7.87 -12.26 -6.34
CA PRO A 406 -8.90 -13.11 -5.76
C PRO A 406 -10.23 -12.99 -6.50
N VAL A 407 -10.89 -14.13 -6.76
CA VAL A 407 -12.22 -14.18 -7.41
C VAL A 407 -13.37 -13.72 -6.48
N LEU A 408 -13.04 -13.18 -5.31
CA LEU A 408 -13.97 -12.87 -4.23
C LEU A 408 -15.16 -12.03 -4.69
N PHE A 409 -14.92 -10.85 -5.28
CA PHE A 409 -16.01 -9.95 -5.63
C PHE A 409 -16.87 -10.47 -6.80
N TYR A 410 -16.26 -11.16 -7.76
CA TYR A 410 -16.99 -11.89 -8.79
C TYR A 410 -17.90 -12.97 -8.18
N TYR A 411 -17.36 -13.77 -7.26
CA TYR A 411 -18.11 -14.79 -6.53
C TYR A 411 -19.29 -14.20 -5.77
N LEU A 412 -19.04 -13.16 -4.96
CA LEU A 412 -20.08 -12.50 -4.16
C LEU A 412 -21.20 -11.94 -5.05
N GLN A 413 -20.84 -11.22 -6.13
CA GLN A 413 -21.82 -10.71 -7.09
C GLN A 413 -22.63 -11.85 -7.72
N HIS A 414 -21.97 -12.91 -8.19
CA HIS A 414 -22.61 -14.04 -8.84
C HIS A 414 -23.63 -14.69 -7.90
N ARG A 415 -23.23 -14.99 -6.67
CA ARG A 415 -24.10 -15.63 -5.67
C ARG A 415 -25.28 -14.74 -5.29
N ILE A 416 -25.04 -13.48 -4.97
CA ILE A 416 -26.12 -12.56 -4.54
C ILE A 416 -27.13 -12.33 -5.67
N LYS A 417 -26.67 -12.06 -6.90
CA LYS A 417 -27.58 -11.78 -8.04
C LYS A 417 -28.29 -13.03 -8.54
N LYS A 418 -27.57 -14.14 -8.73
CA LYS A 418 -28.13 -15.34 -9.38
C LYS A 418 -29.01 -16.16 -8.45
N GLU A 419 -28.68 -16.19 -7.15
CA GLU A 419 -29.42 -16.98 -6.17
C GLU A 419 -30.40 -16.14 -5.35
N GLY A 420 -30.45 -14.81 -5.57
CA GLY A 420 -31.38 -13.92 -4.90
C GLY A 420 -31.18 -13.86 -3.39
N LEU A 421 -29.93 -13.94 -2.92
CA LEU A 421 -29.63 -14.01 -1.49
C LEU A 421 -29.92 -12.66 -0.80
N GLY A 422 -30.74 -12.70 0.25
CA GLY A 422 -30.97 -11.55 1.12
C GLY A 422 -29.82 -11.36 2.11
N MET A 423 -28.94 -10.40 1.85
CA MET A 423 -27.73 -10.15 2.66
C MET A 423 -27.98 -9.11 3.77
N ASN A 424 -28.92 -9.39 4.67
CA ASN A 424 -29.46 -8.41 5.62
C ASN A 424 -28.77 -8.40 6.99
N THR A 425 -28.00 -9.43 7.32
CA THR A 425 -27.31 -9.54 8.62
C THR A 425 -25.84 -9.91 8.46
N LYS A 426 -25.03 -9.61 9.46
CA LYS A 426 -23.62 -10.06 9.53
C LYS A 426 -23.49 -11.58 9.49
N SER A 427 -24.50 -12.32 9.96
CA SER A 427 -24.55 -13.78 9.91
C SER A 427 -24.68 -14.29 8.47
N ASP A 428 -25.51 -13.63 7.65
CA ASP A 428 -25.66 -13.96 6.22
C ASP A 428 -24.34 -13.79 5.47
N TRP A 429 -23.64 -12.68 5.74
CA TRP A 429 -22.31 -12.42 5.20
C TRP A 429 -21.28 -13.46 5.62
N ARG A 430 -21.21 -13.78 6.92
CA ARG A 430 -20.29 -14.82 7.41
C ARG A 430 -20.52 -16.16 6.72
N LYS A 431 -21.78 -16.58 6.53
CA LYS A 431 -22.10 -17.83 5.82
C LYS A 431 -21.66 -17.80 4.36
N LEU A 432 -21.93 -16.70 3.64
CA LEU A 432 -21.53 -16.58 2.25
C LEU A 432 -20.00 -16.55 2.08
N LEU A 433 -19.30 -15.86 2.98
CA LEU A 433 -17.83 -15.78 2.97
C LEU A 433 -17.20 -17.12 3.38
N GLN A 434 -17.81 -17.87 4.30
CA GLN A 434 -17.40 -19.25 4.60
C GLN A 434 -17.55 -20.15 3.35
N ASN A 435 -18.68 -20.04 2.64
CA ASN A 435 -18.86 -20.76 1.38
C ASN A 435 -17.84 -20.36 0.30
N TYR A 436 -17.29 -19.14 0.37
CA TYR A 436 -16.18 -18.71 -0.49
C TYR A 436 -14.86 -19.40 -0.08
N VAL A 437 -14.55 -19.47 1.22
CA VAL A 437 -13.35 -20.19 1.71
C VAL A 437 -13.40 -21.66 1.30
N ASP A 438 -14.58 -22.26 1.32
CA ASP A 438 -14.79 -23.67 1.02
C ASP A 438 -14.97 -23.98 -0.48
N ILE A 439 -14.75 -23.01 -1.38
CA ILE A 439 -14.89 -23.26 -2.82
C ILE A 439 -13.92 -24.35 -3.29
N PRO A 440 -14.39 -25.35 -4.05
CA PRO A 440 -13.48 -26.30 -4.69
C PRO A 440 -12.53 -25.56 -5.65
N LYS A 441 -11.24 -25.90 -5.64
CA LYS A 441 -10.23 -25.30 -6.52
C LYS A 441 -10.61 -25.30 -8.01
N SER A 442 -11.34 -26.32 -8.48
CA SER A 442 -11.84 -26.35 -9.85
C SER A 442 -12.96 -25.34 -10.13
N ALA A 443 -13.79 -25.03 -9.14
CA ALA A 443 -14.79 -23.98 -9.25
C ALA A 443 -14.14 -22.59 -9.20
N GLU A 444 -13.19 -22.40 -8.29
CA GLU A 444 -12.37 -21.19 -8.21
C GLU A 444 -11.65 -20.90 -9.54
N ARG A 445 -10.97 -21.90 -10.12
CA ARG A 445 -10.31 -21.78 -11.42
C ARG A 445 -11.26 -21.42 -12.55
N ARG A 446 -12.50 -21.92 -12.52
CA ARG A 446 -13.53 -21.57 -13.52
C ARG A 446 -13.99 -20.13 -13.35
N TYR A 447 -14.28 -19.70 -12.12
CA TYR A 447 -14.64 -18.30 -11.86
C TYR A 447 -13.53 -17.34 -12.28
N HIS A 448 -12.29 -17.72 -12.00
CA HIS A 448 -11.12 -16.99 -12.47
C HIS A 448 -11.09 -16.93 -14.00
N TRP A 449 -11.16 -18.08 -14.67
CA TRP A 449 -11.15 -18.15 -16.13
C TRP A 449 -12.26 -17.32 -16.79
N GLU A 450 -13.49 -17.42 -16.28
CA GLU A 450 -14.65 -16.67 -16.79
C GLU A 450 -14.46 -15.15 -16.70
N ASN A 451 -13.62 -14.69 -15.78
CA ASN A 451 -13.47 -13.29 -15.43
C ASN A 451 -12.10 -12.69 -15.83
N CYS A 452 -11.17 -13.50 -16.34
CA CYS A 452 -9.91 -13.04 -16.91
C CYS A 452 -10.08 -12.27 -18.23
N THR A 453 -9.20 -11.30 -18.45
CA THR A 453 -8.97 -10.70 -19.77
C THR A 453 -8.45 -11.72 -20.77
N ILE A 454 -8.52 -11.39 -22.07
CA ILE A 454 -8.03 -12.29 -23.11
C ILE A 454 -6.52 -12.54 -23.00
N SER A 455 -5.71 -11.53 -22.64
CA SER A 455 -4.27 -11.72 -22.40
C SER A 455 -4.01 -12.76 -21.32
N ILE A 456 -4.65 -12.58 -20.16
CA ILE A 456 -4.44 -13.47 -19.01
C ILE A 456 -4.82 -14.91 -19.39
N LYS A 457 -5.88 -15.11 -20.18
CA LYS A 457 -6.26 -16.45 -20.67
C LYS A 457 -5.16 -17.10 -21.50
N TRP A 458 -4.46 -16.34 -22.33
CA TRP A 458 -3.33 -16.85 -23.12
C TRP A 458 -2.12 -17.17 -22.25
N ASP A 459 -1.78 -16.28 -21.31
CA ASP A 459 -0.64 -16.48 -20.41
C ASP A 459 -0.86 -17.66 -19.47
N CYS A 460 -2.12 -17.88 -19.09
CA CYS A 460 -2.48 -18.88 -18.10
C CYS A 460 -2.87 -20.25 -18.69
N LEU A 461 -2.67 -20.48 -19.99
CA LEU A 461 -2.98 -21.76 -20.64
C LEU A 461 -2.34 -22.98 -19.93
N GLU A 462 -1.21 -22.79 -19.27
CA GLU A 462 -0.53 -23.87 -18.53
C GLU A 462 -1.26 -24.27 -17.26
N PHE A 463 -1.97 -23.34 -16.63
CA PHE A 463 -2.50 -23.45 -15.28
C PHE A 463 -4.00 -23.74 -15.21
N TYR A 464 -4.74 -23.48 -16.30
CA TYR A 464 -6.20 -23.62 -16.38
C TYR A 464 -6.63 -24.66 -17.43
N GLY A 465 -7.94 -24.89 -17.51
CA GLY A 465 -8.54 -25.82 -18.47
C GLY A 465 -8.26 -27.29 -18.13
N CYS A 466 -7.77 -28.04 -19.11
CA CYS A 466 -7.60 -29.48 -19.00
C CYS A 466 -6.29 -29.88 -18.29
N ASN A 467 -6.40 -30.72 -17.25
CA ASN A 467 -5.25 -31.23 -16.50
C ASN A 467 -4.54 -32.43 -17.15
N ASN A 468 -5.02 -32.95 -18.29
CA ASN A 468 -4.29 -33.99 -19.02
C ASN A 468 -3.04 -33.36 -19.66
N PRO A 469 -1.81 -33.77 -19.29
CA PRO A 469 -0.58 -33.23 -19.88
C PRO A 469 -0.50 -33.46 -21.41
N ALA A 470 -1.16 -34.51 -21.90
CA ALA A 470 -1.23 -34.85 -23.33
C ALA A 470 -2.46 -34.26 -24.04
N CYS A 471 -3.16 -33.29 -23.46
CA CYS A 471 -4.36 -32.70 -24.04
C CYS A 471 -4.07 -32.11 -25.45
N PRO A 472 -4.66 -32.65 -26.53
CA PRO A 472 -4.38 -32.18 -27.89
C PRO A 472 -4.87 -30.75 -28.10
N GLU A 473 -5.97 -30.38 -27.46
CA GLU A 473 -6.54 -29.03 -27.53
C GLU A 473 -5.64 -28.00 -26.84
N LYS A 474 -5.10 -28.33 -25.66
CA LYS A 474 -4.11 -27.48 -24.97
C LYS A 474 -2.88 -27.28 -25.86
N LYS A 475 -2.37 -28.35 -26.47
CA LYS A 475 -1.22 -28.29 -27.38
C LYS A 475 -1.51 -27.37 -28.57
N ALA A 476 -2.68 -27.51 -29.21
CA ALA A 476 -3.06 -26.66 -30.32
C ALA A 476 -3.22 -25.18 -29.93
N LEU A 477 -3.76 -24.88 -28.74
CA LEU A 477 -3.84 -23.52 -28.21
C LEU A 477 -2.44 -22.95 -27.90
N MET A 478 -1.52 -23.76 -27.37
CA MET A 478 -0.12 -23.35 -27.17
C MET A 478 0.59 -23.03 -28.49
N ASP A 479 0.38 -23.85 -29.52
CA ASP A 479 0.95 -23.60 -30.85
C ASP A 479 0.36 -22.34 -31.48
N LEU A 480 -0.93 -22.05 -31.22
CA LEU A 480 -1.56 -20.78 -31.62
C LEU A 480 -0.97 -19.60 -30.85
N ARG A 481 -0.77 -19.70 -29.53
CA ARG A 481 -0.12 -18.66 -28.71
C ARG A 481 1.23 -18.25 -29.30
N LYS A 482 2.06 -19.21 -29.68
CA LYS A 482 3.39 -18.97 -30.30
C LYS A 482 3.34 -18.26 -31.65
N ARG A 483 2.20 -18.32 -32.35
CA ARG A 483 2.00 -17.71 -33.68
C ARG A 483 1.20 -16.42 -33.60
N ARG A 484 0.74 -16.01 -32.42
CA ARG A 484 0.03 -14.74 -32.25
C ARG A 484 0.97 -13.60 -32.61
N VAL A 485 0.40 -12.61 -33.29
CA VAL A 485 1.07 -11.35 -33.60
C VAL A 485 0.31 -10.27 -32.85
N ARG A 486 1.03 -9.45 -32.08
CA ARG A 486 0.44 -8.33 -31.32
C ARG A 486 -0.34 -7.42 -32.27
N GLY A 487 -1.54 -7.02 -31.90
CA GLY A 487 -2.50 -6.24 -32.69
C GLY A 487 -3.37 -7.06 -33.65
N VAL A 488 -3.15 -8.38 -33.79
CA VAL A 488 -3.94 -9.24 -34.70
C VAL A 488 -4.83 -10.19 -33.89
N ARG A 489 -6.12 -9.86 -33.82
CA ARG A 489 -7.13 -10.66 -33.11
C ARG A 489 -7.98 -11.49 -34.07
N VAL A 490 -8.07 -12.79 -33.78
CA VAL A 490 -8.89 -13.74 -34.54
C VAL A 490 -9.98 -14.27 -33.63
N LYS A 491 -11.21 -13.79 -33.81
CA LYS A 491 -12.35 -14.05 -32.92
C LYS A 491 -12.61 -15.54 -32.73
N GLU A 492 -12.49 -16.33 -33.79
CA GLU A 492 -12.73 -17.78 -33.74
C GLU A 492 -11.73 -18.49 -32.82
N VAL A 493 -10.49 -18.02 -32.79
CA VAL A 493 -9.43 -18.56 -31.94
C VAL A 493 -9.66 -18.16 -30.48
N GLU A 494 -10.10 -16.94 -30.24
CA GLU A 494 -10.43 -16.46 -28.90
C GLU A 494 -11.68 -17.14 -28.33
N ASP A 495 -12.72 -17.33 -29.14
CA ASP A 495 -13.91 -18.10 -28.76
C ASP A 495 -13.56 -19.55 -28.44
N ARG A 496 -12.61 -20.14 -29.18
CA ARG A 496 -12.09 -21.49 -28.92
C ARG A 496 -11.35 -21.55 -27.59
N LEU A 497 -10.48 -20.57 -27.32
CA LEU A 497 -9.78 -20.42 -26.05
C LEU A 497 -10.77 -20.31 -24.88
N ASP A 498 -11.73 -19.39 -25.00
CA ASP A 498 -12.72 -19.13 -23.96
C ASP A 498 -13.54 -20.38 -23.61
N LYS A 499 -14.03 -21.09 -24.63
CA LYS A 499 -14.75 -22.37 -24.47
C LYS A 499 -13.89 -23.44 -23.84
N TRP A 500 -12.61 -23.53 -24.20
CA TRP A 500 -11.73 -24.57 -23.67
C TRP A 500 -11.57 -24.46 -22.16
N GLY A 501 -11.28 -23.28 -21.61
CA GLY A 501 -11.09 -23.14 -20.16
C GLY A 501 -12.40 -23.08 -19.36
N SER A 502 -13.49 -22.54 -19.92
CA SER A 502 -14.79 -22.44 -19.23
C SER A 502 -15.53 -23.78 -19.13
N ARG A 503 -15.34 -24.68 -20.10
CA ARG A 503 -16.12 -25.93 -20.22
C ARG A 503 -15.39 -27.19 -19.80
N CYS A 504 -14.31 -27.09 -19.02
CA CYS A 504 -13.67 -28.27 -18.45
C CYS A 504 -14.43 -28.73 -17.18
N PRO A 505 -15.32 -29.74 -17.23
CA PRO A 505 -15.93 -30.29 -16.03
C PRO A 505 -14.88 -30.77 -15.04
N ALA A 506 -15.11 -30.45 -13.77
CA ALA A 506 -14.33 -30.98 -12.67
C ALA A 506 -14.58 -32.50 -12.51
N CYS A 507 -13.56 -33.23 -12.08
CA CYS A 507 -13.69 -34.62 -11.67
C CYS A 507 -14.74 -34.72 -10.56
N SER A 508 -15.83 -35.46 -10.81
CA SER A 508 -16.94 -35.59 -9.85
C SER A 508 -16.55 -36.22 -8.51
N ALA A 509 -15.43 -36.95 -8.46
CA ALA A 509 -14.96 -37.62 -7.26
C ALA A 509 -14.11 -36.72 -6.34
N CYS A 510 -13.11 -36.02 -6.88
CA CYS A 510 -12.21 -35.18 -6.08
C CYS A 510 -12.53 -33.68 -6.17
N GLY A 511 -13.12 -33.22 -7.28
CA GLY A 511 -13.37 -31.80 -7.53
C GLY A 511 -12.11 -30.96 -7.73
N GLU A 512 -10.92 -31.57 -7.88
CA GLU A 512 -9.64 -30.83 -8.00
C GLU A 512 -9.12 -30.74 -9.42
N THR A 513 -9.30 -31.79 -10.24
CA THR A 513 -8.87 -31.82 -11.64
C THR A 513 -10.03 -31.55 -12.58
N ALA A 514 -9.77 -30.98 -13.74
CA ALA A 514 -10.74 -30.72 -14.78
C ALA A 514 -10.27 -31.27 -16.14
N TYR A 515 -11.21 -31.69 -16.97
CA TYR A 515 -10.93 -32.28 -18.28
C TYR A 515 -11.79 -31.65 -19.36
N CYS A 516 -11.20 -31.30 -20.51
CA CYS A 516 -11.98 -30.77 -21.63
C CYS A 516 -12.80 -31.85 -22.35
N SER A 517 -12.50 -33.13 -22.12
CA SER A 517 -13.23 -34.26 -22.71
C SER A 517 -13.13 -35.53 -21.85
N PRO A 518 -14.09 -36.47 -21.98
CA PRO A 518 -14.00 -37.80 -21.39
C PRO A 518 -12.76 -38.58 -21.83
N THR A 519 -12.29 -38.37 -23.06
CA THR A 519 -11.06 -38.98 -23.58
C THR A 519 -9.84 -38.54 -22.79
N CYS A 520 -9.67 -37.23 -22.60
CA CYS A 520 -8.59 -36.68 -21.77
C CYS A 520 -8.66 -37.18 -20.33
N GLN A 521 -9.87 -37.35 -19.77
CA GLN A 521 -10.04 -37.95 -18.45
C GLN A 521 -9.57 -39.40 -18.42
N LYS A 522 -9.98 -40.21 -19.40
CA LYS A 522 -9.63 -41.64 -19.49
C LYS A 522 -8.13 -41.85 -19.64
N GLU A 523 -7.48 -41.04 -20.47
CA GLU A 523 -6.01 -41.05 -20.67
C GLU A 523 -5.25 -40.67 -19.40
N HIS A 524 -5.69 -39.63 -18.69
CA HIS A 524 -5.04 -39.16 -17.46
C HIS A 524 -5.43 -40.00 -16.23
N TRP A 525 -6.49 -40.81 -16.30
CA TRP A 525 -7.02 -41.56 -15.15
C TRP A 525 -6.00 -42.45 -14.44
N PRO A 526 -5.12 -43.22 -15.12
CA PRO A 526 -4.14 -44.09 -14.46
C PRO A 526 -3.25 -43.34 -13.47
N THR A 527 -2.79 -42.13 -13.81
CA THR A 527 -1.95 -41.30 -12.94
C THR A 527 -2.78 -40.47 -11.96
N HIS A 528 -3.99 -40.06 -12.33
CA HIS A 528 -4.86 -39.26 -11.46
C HIS A 528 -5.53 -40.07 -10.35
N LYS A 529 -5.90 -41.34 -10.59
CA LYS A 529 -6.68 -42.16 -9.66
C LYS A 529 -6.09 -42.23 -8.24
N PRO A 530 -4.77 -42.46 -8.04
CA PRO A 530 -4.17 -42.45 -6.69
C PRO A 530 -4.35 -41.11 -5.98
N ILE A 531 -4.15 -40.00 -6.69
CA ILE A 531 -4.30 -38.63 -6.17
C ILE A 531 -5.77 -38.36 -5.82
N CYS A 532 -6.69 -38.74 -6.71
CA CYS A 532 -8.12 -38.58 -6.53
C CYS A 532 -8.63 -39.27 -5.25
N VAL A 533 -8.16 -40.49 -4.98
CA VAL A 533 -8.54 -41.24 -3.77
C VAL A 533 -8.02 -40.55 -2.51
N LYS A 534 -6.76 -40.08 -2.52
CA LYS A 534 -6.18 -39.34 -1.39
C LYS A 534 -7.01 -38.08 -1.08
N LYS A 535 -7.24 -37.23 -2.09
CA LYS A 535 -7.98 -35.98 -1.96
C LYS A 535 -9.43 -36.17 -1.51
N ARG A 536 -10.09 -37.24 -1.99
CA ARG A 536 -11.43 -37.60 -1.54
C ARG A 536 -11.47 -37.98 -0.06
N LYS A 537 -10.41 -38.61 0.48
CA LYS A 537 -10.31 -38.89 1.92
C LYS A 537 -10.08 -37.61 2.72
N ASP A 538 -9.23 -36.71 2.22
CA ASP A 538 -8.92 -35.46 2.90
C ASP A 538 -10.16 -34.54 3.02
N ARG A 539 -11.06 -34.50 2.03
CA ARG A 539 -12.32 -33.73 2.10
C ARG A 539 -13.38 -34.30 3.06
N LYS A 540 -13.23 -35.54 3.52
CA LYS A 540 -14.17 -36.19 4.45
C LYS A 540 -13.77 -36.05 5.92
N LYS A 541 -12.53 -35.62 6.15
CA LYS A 541 -12.05 -35.19 7.47
C LYS A 541 -12.34 -33.71 7.63
#